data_AF-A0A8X7Y7K8-F1
#
_entry.id   AF-A0A8X7Y7K8-F1
#
_cell.length_a   1.000
_cell.length_b   1.000
_cell.length_c   1.000
_cell.angle_alpha   90.00
_cell.angle_beta   90.00
_cell.angle_gamma   90.00
#
_symmetry.space_group_name_H-M   'P 1'
#
loop_
_entity.id
_entity.type
_entity.pdbx_description
1 polymer ?
#
loop_
_entity_poly.entity_id
_entity_poly.type
_entity_poly.pdbx_seq_one_letter_code
_entity_poly.pdbx_strand_id
1 'polypeptide(L)'
;MANLRTAVDSQFWDQPISSSQTLEGCAYSIPGDPFPLEVTRASKALRVQQLSVLGNGFPLGTIPSFSPTSTKDLGSFSLQSLFLKLATSNSWLGLIGQFRPKKLISSIKGEFTNADEFEWPAFKDVAKHVFDKSIYSLGLFSQISLSSSSVLLSTERHGDKRRPRYKMMLWHELPDHDITLEAAWPGLFLDHKGKYWDVPESISLDMSSLPSESGFQYRIGVHKNGGHPQPVNTLNGEVPCALMPGLCAKAAFSYEKRKDFWRQKDKVDDTAVKTDKGKVWHLSYDMRLREPHAAISGIIGGTSAAWFGGSESSPSTESHVDRDTSIGTKKRSPLNADLFGSVCYTFQHGRFAKLYGDLTRVDARLDICSASAVAKRVFNILRRSSFSNADNPLSSPKLSLILQQQIAGPIMVRVDSKFSLGSSSGKRGPHVEDLICSLSYSLRLLRSGKVVAWYSPKRKEGMVELRLFEF
;
A
#
# COMPACT_ATOMS: atom_id res chain seq x y z
N MET A 1 8.56 10.69 11.86
CA MET A 1 9.61 10.61 10.83
C MET A 1 9.18 9.72 9.70
N ALA A 2 9.76 9.94 8.52
CA ALA A 2 9.65 8.94 7.46
C ALA A 2 10.37 7.66 7.90
N ASN A 3 9.67 6.53 7.92
CA ASN A 3 10.19 5.25 8.37
C ASN A 3 11.12 4.67 7.30
N LEU A 4 12.44 4.82 7.50
CA LEU A 4 13.46 4.29 6.60
C LEU A 4 13.45 2.76 6.50
N ARG A 5 12.82 2.05 7.46
CA ARG A 5 12.57 0.59 7.39
C ARG A 5 11.86 0.17 6.10
N THR A 6 11.00 1.03 5.57
CA THR A 6 10.30 0.77 4.30
C THR A 6 11.28 0.52 3.14
N ALA A 7 12.55 0.89 3.31
CA ALA A 7 13.59 0.61 2.35
C ALA A 7 13.98 -0.88 2.25
N VAL A 8 14.04 -1.58 3.37
CA VAL A 8 14.25 -3.04 3.33
C VAL A 8 12.98 -3.71 2.83
N ASP A 9 11.81 -3.29 3.33
CA ASP A 9 10.54 -3.91 3.01
C ASP A 9 10.21 -3.86 1.51
N SER A 10 10.53 -2.77 0.79
CA SER A 10 10.25 -2.67 -0.66
C SER A 10 11.10 -3.59 -1.53
N GLN A 11 12.09 -4.25 -0.93
CA GLN A 11 12.87 -5.26 -1.62
C GLN A 11 12.14 -6.61 -1.62
N PHE A 12 11.08 -6.81 -0.83
CA PHE A 12 10.36 -8.06 -0.73
C PHE A 12 8.96 -7.97 -1.37
N TRP A 13 8.39 -9.13 -1.70
CA TRP A 13 7.07 -9.25 -2.36
C TRP A 13 5.91 -8.92 -1.42
N ASP A 14 6.16 -8.83 -0.12
CA ASP A 14 5.10 -8.84 0.91
C ASP A 14 4.93 -7.47 1.56
N GLN A 15 5.37 -6.39 0.92
CA GLN A 15 5.13 -5.05 1.46
C GLN A 15 3.70 -4.60 1.13
N PRO A 16 2.80 -4.51 2.12
CA PRO A 16 1.41 -4.17 1.85
C PRO A 16 1.27 -2.66 1.64
N ILE A 17 0.59 -2.32 0.55
CA ILE A 17 0.22 -1.00 0.10
C ILE A 17 -1.30 -0.84 0.26
N SER A 18 -1.75 0.27 0.81
CA SER A 18 -3.17 0.64 0.87
C SER A 18 -3.77 0.71 -0.54
N SER A 19 -4.82 -0.08 -0.79
CA SER A 19 -5.52 -0.11 -2.07
C SER A 19 -7.01 -0.41 -1.90
N SER A 20 -7.86 0.39 -2.53
CA SER A 20 -9.33 0.23 -2.49
C SER A 20 -9.86 -0.80 -3.49
N GLN A 21 -8.96 -1.52 -4.19
CA GLN A 21 -9.29 -2.57 -5.15
C GLN A 21 -9.75 -3.87 -4.51
N THR A 22 -9.36 -4.13 -3.26
CA THR A 22 -9.71 -5.33 -2.48
C THR A 22 -10.55 -4.93 -1.28
N LEU A 23 -11.33 -5.88 -0.75
CA LEU A 23 -12.09 -5.69 0.49
C LEU A 23 -11.18 -5.65 1.72
N GLU A 24 -10.00 -6.26 1.64
CA GLU A 24 -8.95 -6.14 2.66
C GLU A 24 -8.31 -4.74 2.68
N GLY A 25 -8.50 -3.93 1.64
CA GLY A 25 -7.93 -2.59 1.57
C GLY A 25 -6.42 -2.57 1.29
N CYS A 26 -5.86 -3.69 0.78
CA CYS A 26 -4.43 -3.88 0.59
C CYS A 26 -4.10 -4.49 -0.78
N ALA A 27 -2.93 -4.10 -1.31
CA ALA A 27 -2.24 -4.71 -2.45
C ALA A 27 -0.74 -4.83 -2.09
N TYR A 28 0.05 -5.56 -2.87
CA TYR A 28 1.49 -5.70 -2.62
C TYR A 28 2.33 -4.82 -3.53
N SER A 29 3.44 -4.30 -3.04
CA SER A 29 4.43 -3.66 -3.92
C SER A 29 5.17 -4.71 -4.74
N ILE A 30 5.48 -4.40 -6.00
CA ILE A 30 6.45 -5.20 -6.74
C ILE A 30 7.84 -4.98 -6.11
N PRO A 31 8.64 -6.03 -5.90
CA PRO A 31 9.95 -5.86 -5.27
C PRO A 31 10.96 -5.26 -6.21
N GLY A 32 11.85 -4.47 -5.63
CA GLY A 32 12.84 -3.71 -6.37
C GLY A 32 12.26 -2.41 -6.95
N ASP A 33 10.94 -2.30 -7.10
CA ASP A 33 10.32 -1.03 -7.42
C ASP A 33 10.61 0.01 -6.32
N PRO A 34 10.58 1.30 -6.68
CA PRO A 34 10.94 2.37 -5.78
C PRO A 34 10.06 2.42 -4.54
N PHE A 35 10.67 2.73 -3.40
CA PHE A 35 10.01 2.75 -2.08
C PHE A 35 8.62 3.40 -2.13
N PRO A 36 7.57 2.72 -1.64
CA PRO A 36 6.24 3.28 -1.62
C PRO A 36 6.21 4.52 -0.72
N LEU A 37 5.35 5.49 -1.06
CA LEU A 37 5.10 6.65 -0.22
C LEU A 37 4.53 6.17 1.12
N GLU A 38 4.86 6.85 2.21
CA GLU A 38 4.42 6.42 3.53
C GLU A 38 2.90 6.41 3.70
N VAL A 39 2.19 7.38 3.12
CA VAL A 39 0.72 7.37 3.10
C VAL A 39 0.19 6.14 2.38
N THR A 40 0.93 5.55 1.44
CA THR A 40 0.50 4.35 0.73
C THR A 40 0.74 3.07 1.49
N ARG A 41 1.37 3.10 2.66
CA ARG A 41 1.52 1.89 3.47
C ARG A 41 0.15 1.48 3.99
N ALA A 42 -0.18 0.20 3.83
CA ALA A 42 -1.37 -0.35 4.46
C ALA A 42 -1.28 -0.23 5.99
N SER A 43 -2.43 0.01 6.61
CA SER A 43 -2.55 -0.05 8.07
C SER A 43 -2.20 -1.45 8.57
N LYS A 44 -1.49 -1.55 9.71
CA LYS A 44 -1.24 -2.84 10.38
C LYS A 44 -2.53 -3.46 10.93
N ALA A 45 -3.54 -2.62 11.23
CA ALA A 45 -4.84 -3.11 11.68
C ALA A 45 -5.61 -3.69 10.49
N LEU A 46 -6.20 -4.87 10.66
CA LEU A 46 -6.99 -5.51 9.61
C LEU A 46 -8.19 -4.64 9.24
N ARG A 47 -8.52 -4.58 7.95
CA ARG A 47 -9.61 -3.73 7.46
C ARG A 47 -10.94 -3.97 8.15
N VAL A 48 -11.25 -5.23 8.40
CA VAL A 48 -12.47 -5.63 9.10
C VAL A 48 -12.51 -5.06 10.54
N GLN A 49 -11.34 -4.92 11.20
CA GLN A 49 -11.25 -4.37 12.56
C GLN A 49 -11.42 -2.86 12.50
N GLN A 50 -10.81 -2.23 11.47
CA GLN A 50 -11.02 -0.82 11.17
C GLN A 50 -12.50 -0.50 10.95
N LEU A 51 -13.20 -1.29 10.12
CA LEU A 51 -14.63 -1.10 9.84
C LEU A 51 -15.47 -1.22 11.12
N SER A 52 -15.09 -2.10 12.05
CA SER A 52 -15.82 -2.24 13.32
C SER A 52 -15.75 -1.00 14.21
N VAL A 53 -14.67 -0.22 14.13
CA VAL A 53 -14.49 1.02 14.89
C VAL A 53 -15.05 2.21 14.12
N LEU A 54 -14.73 2.31 12.83
CA LEU A 54 -15.19 3.40 11.96
C LEU A 54 -16.71 3.35 11.75
N GLY A 55 -17.32 2.17 11.71
CA GLY A 55 -18.76 1.99 11.53
C GLY A 55 -19.60 2.70 12.60
N ASN A 56 -19.05 2.90 13.80
CA ASN A 56 -19.74 3.66 14.85
C ASN A 56 -19.74 5.17 14.61
N GLY A 57 -18.82 5.68 13.80
CA GLY A 57 -18.67 7.11 13.51
C GLY A 57 -19.28 7.57 12.18
N PHE A 58 -19.50 6.64 11.25
CA PHE A 58 -20.10 6.93 9.94
C PHE A 58 -21.61 6.65 9.93
N PRO A 59 -22.42 7.45 9.22
CA PRO A 59 -23.85 7.18 9.10
C PRO A 59 -24.08 5.80 8.46
N LEU A 60 -24.98 5.03 9.09
CA LEU A 60 -25.34 3.66 8.68
C LEU A 60 -24.16 2.66 8.70
N GLY A 61 -23.03 3.01 9.35
CA GLY A 61 -21.83 2.18 9.35
C GLY A 61 -21.19 2.00 7.97
N THR A 62 -21.52 2.88 7.02
CA THR A 62 -21.04 2.79 5.64
C THR A 62 -19.84 3.69 5.42
N ILE A 63 -18.77 3.12 4.85
CA ILE A 63 -17.51 3.82 4.62
C ILE A 63 -17.29 3.96 3.11
N PRO A 64 -17.13 5.19 2.61
CA PRO A 64 -16.88 5.39 1.19
C PRO A 64 -15.46 4.94 0.82
N SER A 65 -15.38 4.29 -0.34
CA SER A 65 -14.14 4.01 -1.04
C SER A 65 -14.32 4.24 -2.54
N PHE A 66 -13.24 4.67 -3.17
CA PHE A 66 -13.18 5.00 -4.59
C PHE A 66 -12.12 4.14 -5.26
N SER A 67 -12.51 3.36 -6.26
CA SER A 67 -11.60 2.54 -7.06
C SER A 67 -12.06 2.41 -8.51
N PRO A 68 -11.15 2.43 -9.50
CA PRO A 68 -11.52 2.24 -10.89
C PRO A 68 -11.97 0.79 -11.11
N THR A 69 -12.97 0.63 -11.99
CA THR A 69 -13.54 -0.66 -12.38
C THR A 69 -13.25 -0.92 -13.86
N SER A 70 -13.09 -2.20 -14.22
CA SER A 70 -12.95 -2.63 -15.62
C SER A 70 -14.22 -2.34 -16.42
N THR A 71 -15.38 -2.48 -15.77
CA THR A 71 -16.71 -2.24 -16.32
C THR A 71 -17.17 -0.82 -16.03
N LYS A 72 -17.49 -0.05 -17.09
CA LYS A 72 -17.88 1.37 -16.97
C LYS A 72 -19.21 1.58 -16.22
N ASP A 73 -20.08 0.57 -16.25
CA ASP A 73 -21.44 0.62 -15.71
C ASP A 73 -21.47 0.56 -14.18
N LEU A 74 -20.53 -0.18 -13.58
CA LEU A 74 -20.43 -0.35 -12.13
C LEU A 74 -20.02 0.91 -11.39
N GLY A 75 -19.24 1.78 -12.06
CA GLY A 75 -18.75 3.02 -11.47
C GLY A 75 -17.64 2.83 -10.45
N SER A 76 -17.01 3.95 -10.10
CA SER A 76 -15.82 3.94 -9.24
C SER A 76 -16.10 4.16 -7.76
N PHE A 77 -17.33 4.54 -7.40
CA PHE A 77 -17.72 4.79 -6.02
C PHE A 77 -18.32 3.54 -5.40
N SER A 78 -17.89 3.22 -4.17
CA SER A 78 -18.38 2.08 -3.42
C SER A 78 -18.48 2.38 -1.94
N LEU A 79 -19.39 1.68 -1.27
CA LEU A 79 -19.66 1.80 0.16
C LEU A 79 -19.35 0.46 0.82
N GLN A 80 -18.44 0.45 1.79
CA GLN A 80 -18.09 -0.73 2.58
C GLN A 80 -18.80 -0.70 3.93
N SER A 81 -19.29 -1.85 4.39
CA SER A 81 -19.89 -2.01 5.72
C SER A 81 -19.53 -3.36 6.32
N LEU A 82 -19.55 -3.44 7.65
CA LEU A 82 -19.37 -4.67 8.40
C LEU A 82 -20.75 -5.24 8.75
N PHE A 83 -21.08 -6.40 8.20
CA PHE A 83 -22.38 -7.05 8.43
C PHE A 83 -22.38 -7.96 9.66
N LEU A 84 -21.26 -8.66 9.89
CA LEU A 84 -21.14 -9.61 10.98
C LEU A 84 -19.81 -9.43 11.69
N LYS A 85 -19.85 -9.48 13.03
CA LYS A 85 -18.69 -9.48 13.91
C LYS A 85 -18.89 -10.52 14.99
N LEU A 86 -18.10 -11.60 14.96
CA LEU A 86 -17.98 -12.53 16.07
C LEU A 86 -16.57 -12.38 16.64
N ALA A 87 -16.46 -12.05 17.92
CA ALA A 87 -15.19 -11.91 18.61
C ALA A 87 -15.21 -12.80 19.85
N THR A 88 -14.26 -13.74 19.90
CA THR A 88 -13.95 -14.57 21.06
C THR A 88 -12.57 -14.15 21.59
N SER A 89 -12.15 -14.64 22.76
CA SER A 89 -10.84 -14.29 23.35
C SER A 89 -9.65 -14.53 22.41
N ASN A 90 -9.70 -15.62 21.63
CA ASN A 90 -8.57 -16.08 20.80
C ASN A 90 -8.92 -16.17 19.31
N SER A 91 -10.14 -15.82 18.91
CA SER A 91 -10.54 -15.86 17.50
C SER A 91 -11.48 -14.72 17.17
N TRP A 92 -11.45 -14.34 15.91
CA TRP A 92 -12.27 -13.27 15.41
C TRP A 92 -12.71 -13.54 13.99
N LEU A 93 -14.01 -13.39 13.73
CA LEU A 93 -14.63 -13.61 12.44
C LEU A 93 -15.41 -12.36 12.06
N GLY A 94 -15.23 -11.88 10.83
CA GLY A 94 -15.98 -10.75 10.30
C GLY A 94 -16.40 -10.91 8.85
N LEU A 95 -17.59 -10.41 8.55
CA LEU A 95 -18.17 -10.38 7.20
C LEU A 95 -18.24 -8.92 6.72
N ILE A 96 -17.48 -8.59 5.67
CA ILE A 96 -17.52 -7.29 5.00
C ILE A 96 -18.42 -7.38 3.78
N GLY A 97 -19.28 -6.37 3.62
CA GLY A 97 -19.95 -6.08 2.37
C GLY A 97 -19.41 -4.83 1.71
N GLN A 98 -19.39 -4.81 0.39
CA GLN A 98 -19.22 -3.61 -0.41
C GLN A 98 -20.38 -3.50 -1.40
N PHE A 99 -20.92 -2.30 -1.52
CA PHE A 99 -22.03 -1.97 -2.40
C PHE A 99 -21.63 -0.87 -3.37
N ARG A 100 -21.98 -1.04 -4.66
CA ARG A 100 -21.73 -0.05 -5.73
C ARG A 100 -23.04 0.53 -6.24
N PRO A 101 -23.42 1.75 -5.81
CA PRO A 101 -24.74 2.30 -6.10
C PRO A 101 -24.93 2.75 -7.55
N LYS A 102 -23.86 3.08 -8.30
CA LYS A 102 -23.99 3.70 -9.63
C LYS A 102 -24.84 2.87 -10.58
N LYS A 103 -24.57 1.56 -10.67
CA LYS A 103 -25.31 0.65 -11.55
C LYS A 103 -26.80 0.62 -11.20
N LEU A 104 -27.10 0.50 -9.90
CA LEU A 104 -28.47 0.50 -9.39
C LEU A 104 -29.20 1.81 -9.70
N ILE A 105 -28.56 2.96 -9.43
CA ILE A 105 -29.15 4.28 -9.71
C ILE A 105 -29.37 4.45 -11.22
N SER A 106 -28.43 4.00 -12.06
CA SER A 106 -28.57 4.10 -13.51
C SER A 106 -29.68 3.20 -14.07
N SER A 107 -29.83 1.98 -13.54
CA SER A 107 -30.90 1.07 -13.99
C SER A 107 -32.26 1.60 -13.56
N ILE A 108 -32.41 2.01 -12.30
CA ILE A 108 -33.65 2.59 -11.78
C ILE A 108 -34.03 3.85 -12.57
N LYS A 109 -33.07 4.75 -12.85
CA LYS A 109 -33.33 5.94 -13.66
C LYS A 109 -33.78 5.57 -15.08
N GLY A 110 -33.17 4.56 -15.69
CA GLY A 110 -33.56 4.07 -17.01
C GLY A 110 -35.01 3.55 -17.03
N GLU A 111 -35.42 2.82 -16.00
CA GLU A 111 -36.79 2.33 -15.85
C GLU A 111 -37.80 3.47 -15.67
N PHE A 112 -37.51 4.45 -14.79
CA PHE A 112 -38.38 5.62 -14.60
C PHE A 112 -38.47 6.55 -15.80
N THR A 113 -37.49 6.54 -16.70
CA THR A 113 -37.53 7.37 -17.93
C THR A 113 -38.34 6.70 -19.04
N ASN A 114 -38.49 5.36 -18.98
CA ASN A 114 -39.21 4.58 -19.98
C ASN A 114 -40.64 4.21 -19.55
N ALA A 115 -40.99 4.39 -18.27
CA ALA A 115 -42.31 4.10 -17.73
C ALA A 115 -43.17 5.36 -17.71
N ASP A 116 -44.05 5.51 -18.70
CA ASP A 116 -45.02 6.61 -18.78
C ASP A 116 -46.19 6.47 -17.79
N GLU A 117 -46.36 5.32 -17.11
CA GLU A 117 -47.41 5.14 -16.10
C GLU A 117 -46.90 4.31 -14.90
N PHE A 118 -47.16 4.81 -13.68
CA PHE A 118 -46.73 4.23 -12.40
C PHE A 118 -47.51 2.94 -12.09
N GLU A 119 -47.23 1.85 -12.81
CA GLU A 119 -47.83 0.54 -12.52
C GLU A 119 -46.89 -0.39 -11.74
N TRP A 120 -47.48 -1.18 -10.84
CA TRP A 120 -46.87 -2.22 -10.00
C TRP A 120 -45.81 -3.16 -10.65
N PRO A 121 -45.80 -3.48 -11.96
CA PRO A 121 -44.66 -4.13 -12.64
C PRO A 121 -43.29 -3.46 -12.41
N ALA A 122 -43.23 -2.14 -12.28
CA ALA A 122 -41.97 -1.42 -12.07
C ALA A 122 -41.25 -1.85 -10.77
N PHE A 123 -41.98 -2.21 -9.71
CA PHE A 123 -41.36 -2.66 -8.45
C PHE A 123 -40.68 -4.03 -8.56
N LYS A 124 -41.22 -4.94 -9.40
CA LYS A 124 -40.63 -6.27 -9.61
C LYS A 124 -39.32 -6.17 -10.39
N ASP A 125 -39.26 -5.24 -11.34
CA ASP A 125 -38.07 -4.99 -12.15
C ASP A 125 -36.99 -4.23 -11.36
N VAL A 126 -37.39 -3.25 -10.52
CA VAL A 126 -36.49 -2.61 -9.54
C VAL A 126 -35.92 -3.63 -8.55
N ALA A 127 -36.73 -4.57 -8.04
CA ALA A 127 -36.25 -5.61 -7.14
C ALA A 127 -35.20 -6.51 -7.83
N LYS A 128 -35.39 -6.85 -9.10
CA LYS A 128 -34.41 -7.60 -9.90
C LYS A 128 -33.07 -6.86 -9.99
N HIS A 129 -33.09 -5.53 -10.12
CA HIS A 129 -31.89 -4.70 -10.10
C HIS A 129 -31.20 -4.63 -8.74
N VAL A 130 -31.97 -4.60 -7.65
CA VAL A 130 -31.42 -4.68 -6.28
C VAL A 130 -30.77 -6.04 -6.02
N PHE A 131 -31.25 -7.14 -6.61
CA PHE A 131 -30.65 -8.47 -6.46
C PHE A 131 -29.54 -8.78 -7.48
N ASP A 132 -29.12 -7.80 -8.28
CA ASP A 132 -28.02 -8.01 -9.23
C ASP A 132 -26.71 -8.25 -8.47
N LYS A 133 -26.21 -9.48 -8.54
CA LYS A 133 -24.98 -9.90 -7.85
C LYS A 133 -23.77 -9.03 -8.18
N SER A 134 -23.72 -8.40 -9.35
CA SER A 134 -22.57 -7.60 -9.79
C SER A 134 -22.35 -6.33 -8.95
N ILE A 135 -23.38 -5.81 -8.27
CA ILE A 135 -23.27 -4.58 -7.46
C ILE A 135 -22.70 -4.83 -6.07
N TYR A 136 -22.61 -6.10 -5.65
CA TYR A 136 -22.14 -6.50 -4.33
C TYR A 136 -20.80 -7.22 -4.40
N SER A 137 -19.98 -6.96 -3.40
CA SER A 137 -18.83 -7.78 -3.06
C SER A 137 -18.92 -8.21 -1.59
N LEU A 138 -18.54 -9.44 -1.30
CA LEU A 138 -18.56 -10.01 0.05
C LEU A 138 -17.19 -10.56 0.40
N GLY A 139 -16.75 -10.32 1.64
CA GLY A 139 -15.49 -10.82 2.17
C GLY A 139 -15.68 -11.42 3.55
N LEU A 140 -15.23 -12.65 3.74
CA LEU A 140 -15.19 -13.32 5.03
C LEU A 140 -13.74 -13.39 5.52
N PHE A 141 -13.51 -12.94 6.74
CA PHE A 141 -12.20 -12.85 7.36
C PHE A 141 -12.24 -13.54 8.72
N SER A 142 -11.32 -14.47 8.95
CA SER A 142 -11.16 -15.22 10.19
C SER A 142 -9.73 -15.08 10.68
N GLN A 143 -9.54 -14.58 11.90
CA GLN A 143 -8.26 -14.53 12.58
C GLN A 143 -8.30 -15.45 13.79
N ILE A 144 -7.27 -16.27 13.97
CA ILE A 144 -7.10 -17.15 15.13
C ILE A 144 -5.73 -16.87 15.72
N SER A 145 -5.68 -16.44 16.97
CA SER A 145 -4.43 -16.28 17.72
C SER A 145 -4.20 -17.54 18.56
N LEU A 146 -3.11 -18.25 18.27
CA LEU A 146 -2.46 -19.20 19.16
C LEU A 146 -1.46 -18.46 20.06
N SER A 147 -0.94 -19.13 21.08
CA SER A 147 -0.08 -18.53 22.11
C SER A 147 1.10 -17.69 21.56
N SER A 148 1.76 -18.16 20.50
CA SER A 148 2.93 -17.50 19.88
C SER A 148 2.79 -17.33 18.37
N SER A 149 1.62 -17.66 17.82
CA SER A 149 1.36 -17.61 16.39
C SER A 149 -0.02 -17.06 16.13
N SER A 150 -0.23 -16.30 15.06
CA SER A 150 -1.57 -15.92 14.62
C SER A 150 -1.78 -16.26 13.16
N VAL A 151 -2.96 -16.78 12.85
CA VAL A 151 -3.36 -17.16 11.50
C VAL A 151 -4.51 -16.27 11.06
N LEU A 152 -4.38 -15.64 9.90
CA LEU A 152 -5.47 -14.97 9.21
C LEU A 152 -5.85 -15.76 7.96
N LEU A 153 -7.14 -16.04 7.82
CA LEU A 153 -7.75 -16.55 6.62
C LEU A 153 -8.73 -15.51 6.09
N SER A 154 -8.64 -15.20 4.82
CA SER A 154 -9.51 -14.25 4.15
C SER A 154 -9.99 -14.82 2.83
N THR A 155 -11.28 -14.65 2.58
CA THR A 155 -11.93 -15.05 1.34
C THR A 155 -12.78 -13.89 0.85
N GLU A 156 -12.53 -13.45 -0.36
CA GLU A 156 -13.18 -12.29 -0.97
C GLU A 156 -13.81 -12.72 -2.28
N ARG A 157 -15.06 -12.31 -2.51
CA ARG A 157 -15.78 -12.54 -3.76
C ARG A 157 -16.38 -11.23 -4.24
N HIS A 158 -15.89 -10.76 -5.39
CA HIS A 158 -16.46 -9.61 -6.08
C HIS A 158 -17.51 -10.08 -7.07
N GLY A 159 -18.69 -9.47 -7.07
CA GLY A 159 -19.77 -9.85 -7.98
C GLY A 159 -19.43 -9.73 -9.47
N ASP A 160 -18.56 -8.77 -9.82
CA ASP A 160 -18.07 -8.55 -11.19
C ASP A 160 -17.00 -9.55 -11.62
N LYS A 161 -16.26 -10.15 -10.66
CA LYS A 161 -15.15 -11.07 -10.95
C LYS A 161 -15.63 -12.51 -10.88
N ARG A 162 -15.24 -13.32 -11.87
CA ARG A 162 -15.58 -14.75 -11.92
C ARG A 162 -14.92 -15.56 -10.80
N ARG A 163 -13.69 -15.21 -10.41
CA ARG A 163 -12.89 -15.96 -9.44
C ARG A 163 -12.89 -15.26 -8.07
N PRO A 164 -13.15 -15.98 -6.97
CA PRO A 164 -12.88 -15.46 -5.64
C PRO A 164 -11.37 -15.32 -5.38
N ARG A 165 -11.02 -14.51 -4.39
CA ARG A 165 -9.67 -14.36 -3.87
C ARG A 165 -9.58 -15.02 -2.51
N TYR A 166 -8.52 -15.78 -2.30
CA TYR A 166 -8.18 -16.42 -1.04
C TYR A 166 -6.83 -15.88 -0.59
N LYS A 167 -6.71 -15.62 0.70
CA LYS A 167 -5.44 -15.25 1.30
C LYS A 167 -5.31 -15.85 2.69
N MET A 168 -4.15 -16.40 2.96
CA MET A 168 -3.73 -16.94 4.23
C MET A 168 -2.47 -16.22 4.69
N MET A 169 -2.44 -15.76 5.94
CA MET A 169 -1.23 -15.27 6.59
C MET A 169 -1.03 -16.01 7.90
N LEU A 170 0.20 -16.39 8.18
CA LEU A 170 0.63 -16.96 9.45
C LEU A 170 1.78 -16.09 9.96
N TRP A 171 1.59 -15.51 11.14
CA TRP A 171 2.60 -14.81 11.91
C TRP A 171 3.08 -15.69 13.03
N HIS A 172 4.38 -15.80 13.23
CA HIS A 172 4.99 -16.48 14.35
C HIS A 172 6.07 -15.60 14.95
N GLU A 173 5.92 -15.28 16.24
CA GLU A 173 6.86 -14.44 16.98
C GLU A 173 7.91 -15.33 17.67
N LEU A 174 9.18 -15.11 17.34
CA LEU A 174 10.34 -15.67 18.03
C LEU A 174 11.01 -14.57 18.88
N PRO A 175 11.89 -14.90 19.84
CA PRO A 175 12.47 -13.93 20.76
C PRO A 175 13.15 -12.73 20.10
N ASP A 176 13.86 -12.96 18.98
CA ASP A 176 14.61 -11.92 18.25
C ASP A 176 14.18 -11.78 16.77
N HIS A 177 13.18 -12.56 16.34
CA HIS A 177 12.78 -12.69 14.94
C HIS A 177 11.28 -12.80 14.75
N ASP A 178 10.79 -12.25 13.65
CA ASP A 178 9.41 -12.46 13.21
C ASP A 178 9.43 -13.33 11.96
N ILE A 179 8.66 -14.43 11.98
CA ILE A 179 8.42 -15.27 10.81
C ILE A 179 7.03 -14.97 10.28
N THR A 180 6.96 -14.68 8.98
CA THR A 180 5.73 -14.41 8.23
C THR A 180 5.63 -15.37 7.07
N LEU A 181 4.57 -16.17 7.04
CA LEU A 181 4.18 -16.98 5.89
C LEU A 181 2.91 -16.37 5.29
N GLU A 182 2.95 -15.97 4.03
CA GLU A 182 1.83 -15.37 3.33
C GLU A 182 1.56 -16.11 2.02
N ALA A 183 0.29 -16.40 1.76
CA ALA A 183 -0.14 -17.13 0.57
C ALA A 183 -1.42 -16.51 0.01
N ALA A 184 -1.44 -16.21 -1.28
CA ALA A 184 -2.52 -15.50 -1.94
C ALA A 184 -2.89 -16.11 -3.30
N TRP A 185 -4.19 -16.24 -3.56
CA TRP A 185 -4.78 -16.82 -4.77
C TRP A 185 -6.06 -16.10 -5.21
N PRO A 186 -6.05 -15.24 -6.24
CA PRO A 186 -4.88 -14.53 -6.78
C PRO A 186 -4.46 -13.34 -5.90
N GLY A 187 -3.14 -13.13 -5.79
CA GLY A 187 -2.54 -11.96 -5.14
C GLY A 187 -2.56 -10.71 -6.03
N LEU A 188 -2.82 -9.54 -5.44
CA LEU A 188 -2.87 -8.26 -6.16
C LEU A 188 -1.58 -7.46 -5.94
N PHE A 189 -0.86 -7.16 -7.02
CA PHE A 189 0.39 -6.40 -6.98
C PHE A 189 0.25 -5.05 -7.68
N LEU A 190 0.95 -4.03 -7.17
CA LEU A 190 1.00 -2.67 -7.68
C LEU A 190 2.40 -2.34 -8.20
N ASP A 191 2.46 -1.93 -9.46
CA ASP A 191 3.64 -1.44 -10.17
C ASP A 191 3.89 0.06 -9.90
N HIS A 192 5.13 0.53 -9.99
CA HIS A 192 5.51 1.94 -9.87
C HIS A 192 4.76 2.87 -10.82
N LYS A 193 4.27 2.35 -11.96
CA LYS A 193 3.41 3.09 -12.91
C LYS A 193 1.96 3.25 -12.43
N GLY A 194 1.60 2.74 -11.26
CA GLY A 194 0.22 2.76 -10.76
C GLY A 194 -0.66 1.69 -11.42
N LYS A 195 -0.07 0.63 -11.96
CA LYS A 195 -0.78 -0.46 -12.64
C LYS A 195 -0.92 -1.66 -11.71
N TYR A 196 -2.06 -2.33 -11.78
CA TYR A 196 -2.39 -3.50 -10.98
C TYR A 196 -2.23 -4.80 -11.76
N TRP A 197 -1.64 -5.79 -11.11
CA TRP A 197 -1.38 -7.12 -11.64
C TRP A 197 -1.95 -8.19 -10.71
N ASP A 198 -2.75 -9.09 -11.24
CA ASP A 198 -3.23 -10.27 -10.55
C ASP A 198 -2.28 -11.43 -10.83
N VAL A 199 -1.62 -11.92 -9.78
CA VAL A 199 -0.77 -13.11 -9.84
C VAL A 199 -1.59 -14.32 -9.38
N PRO A 200 -1.73 -15.37 -10.21
CA PRO A 200 -2.59 -16.52 -9.89
C PRO A 200 -2.25 -17.22 -8.57
N GLU A 201 -0.97 -17.41 -8.27
CA GLU A 201 -0.46 -17.99 -7.04
C GLU A 201 0.76 -17.20 -6.57
N SER A 202 0.73 -16.70 -5.34
CA SER A 202 1.87 -16.09 -4.67
C SER A 202 2.01 -16.66 -3.28
N ILE A 203 3.16 -17.24 -2.96
CA ILE A 203 3.49 -17.76 -1.64
C ILE A 203 4.83 -17.18 -1.22
N SER A 204 4.93 -16.71 0.01
CA SER A 204 6.11 -16.09 0.56
C SER A 204 6.34 -16.55 1.99
N LEU A 205 7.59 -16.82 2.31
CA LEU A 205 8.04 -17.18 3.65
C LEU A 205 9.23 -16.29 3.99
N ASP A 206 9.02 -15.38 4.92
CA ASP A 206 9.99 -14.36 5.29
C ASP A 206 10.31 -14.44 6.78
N MET A 207 11.59 -14.26 7.11
CA MET A 207 12.11 -14.13 8.46
C MET A 207 12.81 -12.79 8.56
N SER A 208 12.38 -11.97 9.51
CA SER A 208 12.93 -10.62 9.74
C SER A 208 13.42 -10.45 11.16
N SER A 209 14.53 -9.73 11.33
CA SER A 209 15.02 -9.32 12.66
C SER A 209 14.06 -8.30 13.30
N LEU A 210 13.94 -8.32 14.63
CA LEU A 210 13.16 -7.32 15.35
C LEU A 210 13.62 -5.87 15.05
N PRO A 211 12.69 -4.91 15.06
CA PRO A 211 13.00 -3.52 14.75
C PRO A 211 13.84 -2.88 15.87
N SER A 212 15.01 -2.35 15.50
CA SER A 212 15.81 -1.45 16.34
C SER A 212 15.72 -0.01 15.83
N GLU A 213 15.70 0.98 16.75
CA GLU A 213 15.66 2.42 16.40
C GLU A 213 16.90 2.89 15.63
N SER A 214 18.03 2.23 15.83
CA SER A 214 19.26 2.44 15.06
C SER A 214 20.09 1.17 15.12
N GLY A 215 20.55 0.69 13.97
CA GLY A 215 21.40 -0.50 13.95
C GLY A 215 21.22 -1.36 12.72
N PHE A 216 21.69 -2.59 12.87
CA PHE A 216 21.67 -3.61 11.83
C PHE A 216 20.32 -4.30 11.79
N GLN A 217 19.76 -4.45 10.59
CA GLN A 217 18.54 -5.20 10.33
C GLN A 217 18.77 -6.12 9.15
N TYR A 218 18.18 -7.31 9.20
CA TYR A 218 18.22 -8.24 8.08
C TYR A 218 16.87 -8.93 7.89
N ARG A 219 16.62 -9.33 6.65
CA ARG A 219 15.45 -10.10 6.25
C ARG A 219 15.87 -11.15 5.24
N ILE A 220 15.41 -12.37 5.44
CA ILE A 220 15.67 -13.50 4.56
C ILE A 220 14.30 -14.08 4.18
N GLY A 221 14.10 -14.34 2.91
CA GLY A 221 12.80 -14.72 2.39
C GLY A 221 12.90 -15.69 1.23
N VAL A 222 11.90 -16.55 1.11
CA VAL A 222 11.68 -17.42 -0.06
C VAL A 222 10.31 -17.09 -0.64
N HIS A 223 10.27 -16.82 -1.93
CA HIS A 223 9.06 -16.43 -2.66
C HIS A 223 8.80 -17.38 -3.82
N LYS A 224 7.56 -17.82 -4.00
CA LYS A 224 7.11 -18.62 -5.14
C LYS A 224 5.96 -17.90 -5.84
N ASN A 225 6.16 -17.61 -7.13
CA ASN A 225 5.08 -17.17 -8.03
C ASN A 225 4.67 -18.32 -8.96
N GLY A 226 3.36 -18.51 -9.12
CA GLY A 226 2.76 -19.48 -10.04
C GLY A 226 1.80 -18.82 -11.03
N GLY A 227 1.86 -19.28 -12.29
CA GLY A 227 1.00 -18.81 -13.37
C GLY A 227 1.36 -17.43 -13.93
N HIS A 228 0.86 -17.13 -15.13
CA HIS A 228 1.14 -15.84 -15.78
C HIS A 228 0.34 -14.69 -15.14
N PRO A 229 1.00 -13.58 -14.75
CA PRO A 229 0.31 -12.40 -14.22
C PRO A 229 -0.64 -11.77 -15.25
N GLN A 230 -1.83 -11.38 -14.78
CA GLN A 230 -2.86 -10.75 -15.60
C GLN A 230 -3.06 -9.29 -15.18
N PRO A 231 -3.15 -8.33 -16.11
CA PRO A 231 -3.40 -6.94 -15.76
C PRO A 231 -4.88 -6.74 -15.37
N VAL A 232 -5.14 -5.95 -14.32
CA VAL A 232 -6.51 -5.73 -13.80
C VAL A 232 -7.24 -4.61 -14.56
N ASN A 233 -6.54 -3.52 -14.91
CA ASN A 233 -7.17 -2.30 -15.44
C ASN A 233 -6.66 -1.87 -16.83
N THR A 234 -5.63 -2.50 -17.40
CA THR A 234 -5.05 -2.08 -18.69
C THR A 234 -4.73 -3.25 -19.62
N LEU A 235 -5.11 -3.15 -20.90
CA LEU A 235 -4.78 -4.16 -21.91
C LEU A 235 -3.29 -4.20 -22.29
N ASN A 236 -2.56 -3.09 -22.13
CA ASN A 236 -1.18 -2.97 -22.63
C ASN A 236 -0.19 -2.62 -21.52
N GLY A 237 0.75 -3.54 -21.27
CA GLY A 237 1.89 -3.36 -20.37
C GLY A 237 2.80 -4.58 -20.40
N GLU A 238 4.10 -4.36 -20.41
CA GLU A 238 5.07 -5.43 -20.19
C GLU A 238 4.97 -5.90 -18.74
N VAL A 239 4.84 -7.21 -18.54
CA VAL A 239 4.76 -7.81 -17.20
C VAL A 239 6.10 -7.60 -16.49
N PRO A 240 6.13 -7.07 -15.26
CA PRO A 240 7.35 -6.95 -14.48
C PRO A 240 8.00 -8.31 -14.27
N CYS A 241 9.30 -8.42 -14.59
CA CYS A 241 10.03 -9.69 -14.50
C CYS A 241 9.99 -10.30 -13.09
N ALA A 242 9.82 -9.50 -12.03
CA ALA A 242 9.72 -9.97 -10.65
C ALA A 242 8.43 -10.75 -10.34
N LEU A 243 7.37 -10.59 -11.15
CA LEU A 243 6.09 -11.30 -11.01
C LEU A 243 6.00 -12.56 -11.86
N MET A 244 7.00 -12.80 -12.72
CA MET A 244 7.04 -14.00 -13.55
C MET A 244 7.16 -15.26 -12.68
N PRO A 245 6.56 -16.39 -13.12
CA PRO A 245 6.61 -17.66 -12.41
C PRO A 245 8.03 -18.07 -12.04
N GLY A 246 8.17 -18.68 -10.87
CA GLY A 246 9.45 -19.20 -10.38
C GLY A 246 9.61 -19.05 -8.87
N LEU A 247 10.71 -19.59 -8.36
CA LEU A 247 11.08 -19.56 -6.94
C LEU A 247 12.25 -18.57 -6.74
N CYS A 248 12.07 -17.55 -5.89
CA CYS A 248 13.13 -16.68 -5.41
C CYS A 248 13.58 -17.12 -4.03
N ALA A 249 14.88 -17.17 -3.78
CA ALA A 249 15.42 -16.91 -2.46
C ALA A 249 15.99 -15.48 -2.45
N LYS A 250 15.67 -14.67 -1.44
CA LYS A 250 16.17 -13.30 -1.31
C LYS A 250 16.65 -13.05 0.11
N ALA A 251 17.81 -12.42 0.22
CA ALA A 251 18.34 -11.91 1.48
C ALA A 251 18.61 -10.42 1.34
N ALA A 252 18.28 -9.66 2.38
CA ALA A 252 18.58 -8.24 2.47
C ALA A 252 19.14 -7.91 3.86
N PHE A 253 20.09 -7.00 3.88
CA PHE A 253 20.64 -6.44 5.11
C PHE A 253 20.69 -4.92 4.98
N SER A 254 20.57 -4.24 6.10
CA SER A 254 20.65 -2.78 6.14
C SER A 254 21.20 -2.29 7.46
N TYR A 255 21.77 -1.10 7.41
CA TYR A 255 22.23 -0.38 8.58
C TYR A 255 21.60 1.01 8.57
N GLU A 256 20.79 1.30 9.59
CA GLU A 256 20.16 2.60 9.77
C GLU A 256 20.90 3.40 10.85
N LYS A 257 21.20 4.66 10.52
CA LYS A 257 21.76 5.62 11.46
C LYS A 257 20.96 6.91 11.45
N ARG A 258 20.68 7.42 12.64
CA ARG A 258 19.93 8.66 12.86
C ARG A 258 20.73 9.62 13.72
N LYS A 259 20.64 10.91 13.40
CA LYS A 259 21.20 12.00 14.19
C LYS A 259 20.18 13.13 14.30
N ASP A 260 19.78 13.44 15.52
CA ASP A 260 18.92 14.58 15.81
C ASP A 260 19.80 15.83 15.94
N PHE A 261 19.54 16.87 15.13
CA PHE A 261 20.18 18.18 15.28
C PHE A 261 19.56 18.96 16.44
N TRP A 262 18.24 18.84 16.56
CA TRP A 262 17.46 19.47 17.59
C TRP A 262 16.26 18.58 17.92
N ARG A 263 15.97 18.42 19.21
CA ARG A 263 14.79 17.70 19.69
C ARG A 263 14.39 18.26 21.04
N GLN A 264 13.17 18.75 21.13
CA GLN A 264 12.63 19.19 22.40
C GLN A 264 11.90 18.00 23.04
N LYS A 265 12.51 17.42 24.08
CA LYS A 265 11.85 16.39 24.89
C LYS A 265 10.86 17.07 25.82
N ASP A 266 9.67 16.48 25.94
CA ASP A 266 8.65 16.99 26.84
C ASP A 266 9.07 16.79 28.31
N LYS A 267 9.08 17.89 29.07
CA LYS A 267 9.12 17.84 30.53
C LYS A 267 7.69 17.68 31.05
N VAL A 268 7.50 16.89 32.11
CA VAL A 268 6.19 16.62 32.73
C VAL A 268 5.46 17.93 33.10
N ASP A 269 6.22 18.98 33.47
CA ASP A 269 5.68 20.28 33.85
C ASP A 269 5.13 21.12 32.69
N ASP A 270 5.58 20.90 31.45
CA ASP A 270 5.14 21.66 30.27
C ASP A 270 3.73 21.26 29.80
N THR A 271 3.25 20.08 30.23
CA THR A 271 1.97 19.53 29.74
C THR A 271 0.78 20.03 30.56
N ALA A 272 1.01 20.60 31.75
CA ALA A 272 -0.02 21.11 32.64
C ALA A 272 -0.12 22.64 32.54
N VAL A 273 -1.14 23.15 31.83
CA VAL A 273 -1.44 24.59 31.83
C VAL A 273 -2.31 24.91 33.04
N LYS A 274 -1.85 25.82 33.89
CA LYS A 274 -2.65 26.35 35.00
C LYS A 274 -3.74 27.25 34.41
N THR A 275 -4.99 26.81 34.50
CA THR A 275 -6.17 27.61 34.18
C THR A 275 -6.83 28.03 35.50
N ASP A 276 -7.67 29.07 35.50
CA ASP A 276 -8.39 29.55 36.70
C ASP A 276 -9.27 28.48 37.39
N LYS A 277 -9.52 27.34 36.73
CA LYS A 277 -10.26 26.17 37.22
C LYS A 277 -9.39 24.96 37.62
N GLY A 278 -8.06 25.10 37.60
CA GLY A 278 -7.09 24.04 37.92
C GLY A 278 -6.06 23.75 36.82
N LYS A 279 -5.23 22.72 37.00
CA LYS A 279 -4.25 22.27 36.00
C LYS A 279 -4.95 21.45 34.92
N VAL A 280 -5.00 21.96 33.69
CA VAL A 280 -5.51 21.21 32.52
C VAL A 280 -4.32 20.64 31.74
N TRP A 281 -4.35 19.33 31.52
CA TRP A 281 -3.34 18.64 30.73
C TRP A 281 -3.63 18.82 29.23
N HIS A 282 -2.77 19.57 28.53
CA HIS A 282 -2.79 19.64 27.07
C HIS A 282 -2.01 18.47 26.48
N LEU A 283 -2.65 17.29 26.43
CA LEU A 283 -2.11 16.16 25.69
C LEU A 283 -2.10 16.47 24.19
N SER A 284 -1.00 16.11 23.52
CA SER A 284 -0.92 16.17 22.06
C SER A 284 -2.01 15.29 21.45
N TYR A 285 -2.55 15.71 20.31
CA TYR A 285 -3.56 14.93 19.58
C TYR A 285 -3.00 13.60 19.08
N ASP A 286 -1.69 13.52 18.85
CA ASP A 286 -0.94 12.31 18.53
C ASP A 286 0.35 12.27 19.36
N MET A 287 0.60 11.16 20.06
CA MET A 287 1.82 10.98 20.86
C MET A 287 3.10 11.01 20.01
N ARG A 288 3.05 10.63 18.72
CA ARG A 288 4.23 10.62 17.84
C ARG A 288 4.68 12.00 17.42
N LEU A 289 3.75 12.95 17.44
CA LEU A 289 3.98 14.34 17.04
C LEU A 289 4.17 15.25 18.27
N ARG A 290 4.32 14.64 19.45
CA ARG A 290 4.51 15.34 20.72
C ARG A 290 5.84 16.10 20.76
N GLU A 291 6.89 15.48 20.23
CA GLU A 291 8.25 16.02 20.32
C GLU A 291 8.65 16.69 18.99
N PRO A 292 8.78 18.03 18.96
CA PRO A 292 9.26 18.72 17.79
C PRO A 292 10.77 18.46 17.67
N HIS A 293 11.21 18.20 16.44
CA HIS A 293 12.57 17.79 16.17
C HIS A 293 13.00 18.12 14.74
N ALA A 294 14.30 18.27 14.57
CA ALA A 294 14.99 18.33 13.29
C ALA A 294 16.04 17.22 13.29
N ALA A 295 15.93 16.29 12.36
CA ALA A 295 16.80 15.11 12.31
C ALA A 295 17.17 14.73 10.88
N ILE A 296 18.37 14.16 10.76
CA ILE A 296 18.81 13.47 9.55
C ILE A 296 18.94 11.99 9.86
N SER A 297 18.39 11.15 9.00
CA SER A 297 18.54 9.71 9.05
C SER A 297 19.00 9.19 7.70
N GLY A 298 19.78 8.12 7.73
CA GLY A 298 20.30 7.47 6.54
C GLY A 298 20.27 5.96 6.72
N ILE A 299 19.93 5.26 5.65
CA ILE A 299 19.97 3.80 5.57
C ILE A 299 20.78 3.40 4.34
N ILE A 300 21.65 2.41 4.53
CA ILE A 300 22.39 1.76 3.45
C ILE A 300 22.18 0.26 3.61
N GLY A 301 21.88 -0.43 2.52
CA GLY A 301 21.64 -1.86 2.53
C GLY A 301 22.06 -2.55 1.25
N GLY A 302 22.15 -3.87 1.34
CA GLY A 302 22.43 -4.76 0.23
C GLY A 302 21.35 -5.82 0.11
N THR A 303 21.13 -6.26 -1.13
CA THR A 303 20.24 -7.37 -1.45
C THR A 303 20.97 -8.40 -2.30
N SER A 304 20.66 -9.66 -2.07
CA SER A 304 21.06 -10.79 -2.90
C SER A 304 19.82 -11.62 -3.18
N ALA A 305 19.57 -11.93 -4.45
CA ALA A 305 18.44 -12.72 -4.90
C ALA A 305 18.93 -13.84 -5.82
N ALA A 306 18.46 -15.05 -5.56
CA ALA A 306 18.67 -16.23 -6.39
C ALA A 306 17.33 -16.73 -6.91
N TRP A 307 17.26 -17.02 -8.20
CA TRP A 307 16.06 -17.44 -8.89
C TRP A 307 16.21 -18.87 -9.40
N PHE A 308 15.27 -19.73 -9.02
CA PHE A 308 15.21 -21.13 -9.36
C PHE A 308 13.92 -21.41 -10.12
N GLY A 309 14.04 -21.97 -11.33
CA GLY A 309 12.88 -22.20 -12.22
C GLY A 309 12.31 -20.91 -12.83
N GLY A 310 11.60 -21.04 -13.95
CA GLY A 310 11.00 -19.91 -14.68
C GLY A 310 11.72 -19.50 -15.98
N SER A 311 12.67 -20.32 -16.46
CA SER A 311 13.27 -20.20 -17.79
C SER A 311 12.72 -21.26 -18.75
N GLU A 312 11.42 -21.53 -18.72
CA GLU A 312 10.79 -22.33 -19.77
C GLU A 312 10.31 -21.39 -20.87
N SER A 313 11.08 -21.33 -21.95
CA SER A 313 10.48 -21.23 -23.27
C SER A 313 9.44 -22.36 -23.36
N SER A 314 8.16 -22.04 -23.51
CA SER A 314 7.16 -23.03 -23.92
C SER A 314 7.72 -23.82 -25.11
N PRO A 315 7.67 -25.17 -25.11
CA PRO A 315 8.15 -25.93 -26.25
C PRO A 315 7.28 -25.56 -27.44
N SER A 316 7.94 -25.19 -28.53
CA SER A 316 7.35 -25.05 -29.85
C SER A 316 6.63 -26.33 -30.21
N THR A 317 5.31 -26.36 -30.10
CA THR A 317 4.51 -27.23 -30.95
C THR A 317 4.71 -26.73 -32.37
N GLU A 318 5.40 -27.54 -33.16
CA GLU A 318 5.58 -27.34 -34.59
C GLU A 318 4.24 -27.01 -35.25
N SER A 319 4.07 -25.74 -35.61
CA SER A 319 3.29 -25.39 -36.78
C SER A 319 4.03 -24.24 -37.45
N HIS A 320 4.70 -24.59 -38.54
CA HIS A 320 5.16 -23.63 -39.53
C HIS A 320 3.99 -22.70 -39.87
N VAL A 321 4.18 -21.39 -39.68
CA VAL A 321 3.92 -20.31 -40.64
C VAL A 321 4.01 -18.96 -39.90
N ASP A 322 4.84 -18.10 -40.48
CA ASP A 322 4.96 -16.65 -40.34
C ASP A 322 5.75 -15.99 -39.20
N ARG A 323 6.54 -15.04 -39.69
CA ARG A 323 7.68 -14.30 -39.15
C ARG A 323 7.17 -13.04 -38.44
N ASP A 324 7.93 -12.60 -37.44
CA ASP A 324 7.90 -11.25 -36.84
C ASP A 324 6.78 -10.93 -35.82
N THR A 325 6.92 -11.46 -34.59
CA THR A 325 6.73 -10.68 -33.33
C THR A 325 7.11 -11.53 -32.10
N SER A 326 8.40 -11.81 -31.92
CA SER A 326 8.88 -12.28 -30.62
C SER A 326 8.88 -11.09 -29.66
N ILE A 327 7.85 -10.99 -28.80
CA ILE A 327 7.85 -10.10 -27.64
C ILE A 327 9.04 -10.55 -26.78
N GLY A 328 10.15 -9.81 -26.84
CA GLY A 328 11.38 -10.12 -26.13
C GLY A 328 11.13 -10.15 -24.63
N THR A 329 10.93 -11.36 -24.08
CA THR A 329 10.89 -11.59 -22.65
C THR A 329 12.28 -11.28 -22.10
N LYS A 330 12.41 -10.17 -21.37
CA LYS A 330 13.66 -9.82 -20.67
C LYS A 330 14.09 -11.01 -19.82
N LYS A 331 15.20 -11.65 -20.22
CA LYS A 331 15.76 -12.81 -19.55
C LYS A 331 16.15 -12.42 -18.13
N ARG A 332 15.54 -13.06 -17.15
CA ARG A 332 15.82 -12.85 -15.72
C ARG A 332 17.16 -13.49 -15.38
N SER A 333 18.03 -12.75 -14.68
CA SER A 333 19.30 -13.32 -14.23
C SER A 333 19.05 -14.33 -13.10
N PRO A 334 19.74 -15.49 -13.11
CA PRO A 334 19.57 -16.52 -12.07
C PRO A 334 20.08 -16.04 -10.71
N LEU A 335 21.05 -15.13 -10.70
CA LEU A 335 21.56 -14.46 -9.51
C LEU A 335 21.53 -12.95 -9.75
N ASN A 336 21.18 -12.19 -8.70
CA ASN A 336 21.21 -10.74 -8.70
C ASN A 336 21.70 -10.24 -7.34
N ALA A 337 22.60 -9.28 -7.33
CA ALA A 337 23.07 -8.62 -6.13
C ALA A 337 23.09 -7.11 -6.37
N ASP A 338 22.57 -6.35 -5.41
CA ASP A 338 22.44 -4.90 -5.56
C ASP A 338 22.51 -4.17 -4.22
N LEU A 339 22.89 -2.89 -4.27
CA LEU A 339 22.94 -2.01 -3.11
C LEU A 339 21.84 -0.95 -3.24
N PHE A 340 21.19 -0.65 -2.12
CA PHE A 340 20.19 0.40 -2.03
C PHE A 340 20.54 1.34 -0.86
N GLY A 341 20.05 2.57 -0.94
CA GLY A 341 20.26 3.54 0.11
C GLY A 341 19.20 4.62 0.09
N SER A 342 18.95 5.21 1.26
CA SER A 342 18.04 6.34 1.39
C SER A 342 18.55 7.31 2.45
N VAL A 343 18.36 8.59 2.19
CA VAL A 343 18.66 9.67 3.14
C VAL A 343 17.40 10.47 3.35
N CYS A 344 17.01 10.66 4.61
CA CYS A 344 15.84 11.44 4.99
C CYS A 344 16.25 12.60 5.90
N TYR A 345 15.71 13.78 5.61
CA TYR A 345 15.70 14.92 6.50
C TYR A 345 14.26 15.15 6.96
N THR A 346 14.05 15.18 8.28
CA THR A 346 12.74 15.43 8.89
C THR A 346 12.83 16.71 9.70
N PHE A 347 11.94 17.65 9.44
CA PHE A 347 11.76 18.86 10.23
C PHE A 347 10.32 18.94 10.72
N GLN A 348 10.12 18.93 12.02
CA GLN A 348 8.82 19.07 12.66
C GLN A 348 8.85 20.28 13.60
N HIS A 349 7.93 21.22 13.34
CA HIS A 349 7.63 22.34 14.21
C HIS A 349 6.32 22.09 14.98
N GLY A 350 6.35 22.43 16.27
CA GLY A 350 5.22 22.34 17.19
C GLY A 350 4.88 20.94 17.72
N ARG A 351 4.02 20.92 18.74
CA ARG A 351 3.72 19.75 19.59
C ARG A 351 2.37 19.10 19.28
N PHE A 352 1.65 19.63 18.28
CA PHE A 352 0.31 19.19 17.89
C PHE A 352 -0.65 19.07 19.09
N ALA A 353 -0.68 20.09 19.94
CA ALA A 353 -1.50 20.16 21.15
C ALA A 353 -2.48 21.35 21.13
N LYS A 354 -2.12 22.44 20.44
CA LYS A 354 -2.99 23.62 20.28
C LYS A 354 -4.03 23.41 19.20
N LEU A 355 -5.07 24.23 19.24
CA LEU A 355 -6.19 24.17 18.30
C LEU A 355 -5.83 24.62 16.88
N TYR A 356 -4.86 25.52 16.69
CA TYR A 356 -4.54 26.05 15.36
C TYR A 356 -3.05 26.29 15.21
N GLY A 357 -2.52 26.02 14.01
CA GLY A 357 -1.17 26.40 13.60
C GLY A 357 -0.03 25.86 14.47
N ASP A 358 -0.25 24.76 15.20
CA ASP A 358 0.80 24.15 16.04
C ASP A 358 1.75 23.33 15.17
N LEU A 359 1.19 22.40 14.38
CA LEU A 359 2.00 21.42 13.65
C LEU A 359 2.25 21.85 12.20
N THR A 360 3.52 21.99 11.88
CA THR A 360 4.04 21.98 10.51
C THR A 360 5.19 21.00 10.44
N ARG A 361 5.12 20.03 9.52
CA ARG A 361 6.16 19.04 9.31
C ARG A 361 6.49 18.87 7.85
N VAL A 362 7.78 18.81 7.57
CA VAL A 362 8.35 18.62 6.25
C VAL A 362 9.35 17.48 6.35
N ASP A 363 9.12 16.42 5.57
CA ASP A 363 10.10 15.36 5.40
C ASP A 363 10.54 15.30 3.95
N ALA A 364 11.85 15.32 3.72
CA ALA A 364 12.46 15.17 2.41
C ALA A 364 13.32 13.91 2.42
N ARG A 365 12.98 12.96 1.55
CA ARG A 365 13.64 11.66 1.45
C ARG A 365 14.18 11.44 0.04
N LEU A 366 15.48 11.18 -0.07
CA LEU A 366 16.14 10.83 -1.32
C LEU A 366 16.44 9.34 -1.34
N ASP A 367 15.98 8.68 -2.39
CA ASP A 367 15.98 7.23 -2.54
C ASP A 367 16.82 6.78 -3.73
N ILE A 368 17.73 5.85 -3.47
CA ILE A 368 18.53 5.15 -4.47
C ILE A 368 18.15 3.67 -4.38
N CYS A 369 17.35 3.22 -5.34
CA CYS A 369 16.81 1.85 -5.36
C CYS A 369 17.83 0.80 -5.81
N SER A 370 18.80 1.21 -6.65
CA SER A 370 19.81 0.33 -7.22
C SER A 370 21.09 1.10 -7.55
N ALA A 371 22.15 0.89 -6.77
CA ALA A 371 23.46 1.49 -7.06
C ALA A 371 24.04 0.95 -8.37
N SER A 372 23.81 -0.34 -8.68
CA SER A 372 24.31 -0.95 -9.91
C SER A 372 23.63 -0.37 -11.17
N ALA A 373 22.32 -0.12 -11.13
CA ALA A 373 21.62 0.51 -12.25
C ALA A 373 22.00 1.99 -12.42
N VAL A 374 22.21 2.71 -11.32
CA VAL A 374 22.70 4.11 -11.36
C VAL A 374 24.12 4.16 -11.93
N ALA A 375 25.01 3.28 -11.48
CA ALA A 375 26.39 3.21 -11.99
C ALA A 375 26.39 2.90 -13.50
N LYS A 376 25.65 1.87 -13.94
CA LYS A 376 25.51 1.54 -15.39
C LYS A 376 25.03 2.74 -16.20
N ARG A 377 24.07 3.53 -15.67
CA ARG A 377 23.59 4.75 -16.33
C ARG A 377 24.69 5.80 -16.45
N VAL A 378 25.43 6.07 -15.37
CA VAL A 378 26.54 7.04 -15.37
C VAL A 378 27.65 6.61 -16.35
N PHE A 379 28.02 5.32 -16.34
CA PHE A 379 29.00 4.76 -17.26
C PHE A 379 28.57 4.88 -18.73
N ASN A 380 27.29 4.59 -19.05
CA ASN A 380 26.77 4.72 -20.41
C ASN A 380 26.73 6.18 -20.88
N ILE A 381 26.39 7.12 -19.99
CA ILE A 381 26.45 8.58 -20.28
C ILE A 381 27.89 8.99 -20.58
N LEU A 382 28.86 8.53 -19.77
CA LEU A 382 30.28 8.84 -19.95
C LEU A 382 30.84 8.27 -21.27
N ARG A 383 30.36 7.08 -21.69
CA ARG A 383 30.85 6.36 -22.88
C ARG A 383 30.22 6.82 -24.20
N ARG A 384 29.30 7.82 -24.21
CA ARG A 384 28.56 8.31 -25.39
C ARG A 384 27.95 7.20 -26.27
N SER A 385 27.61 6.04 -25.70
CA SER A 385 26.89 5.01 -26.45
C SER A 385 25.44 5.44 -26.63
N SER A 386 24.91 5.28 -27.84
CA SER A 386 23.51 5.59 -28.16
C SER A 386 22.58 4.84 -27.19
N PHE A 387 21.62 5.55 -26.61
CA PHE A 387 20.58 5.04 -25.71
C PHE A 387 19.83 3.86 -26.35
N SER A 388 20.28 2.62 -26.14
CA SER A 388 19.54 1.42 -26.57
C SER A 388 18.61 0.96 -25.44
N ASN A 389 17.35 1.37 -25.58
CA ASN A 389 16.10 0.71 -25.17
C ASN A 389 16.13 -0.25 -23.97
N ALA A 390 16.07 0.32 -22.77
CA ALA A 390 15.00 0.11 -21.78
C ALA A 390 15.26 1.09 -20.64
N ASP A 391 14.38 2.07 -20.42
CA ASP A 391 14.43 2.94 -19.23
C ASP A 391 14.30 2.05 -17.98
N ASN A 392 15.43 1.67 -17.38
CA ASN A 392 15.39 0.91 -16.13
C ASN A 392 14.99 1.89 -15.02
N PRO A 393 13.78 1.80 -14.45
CA PRO A 393 13.27 2.76 -13.47
C PRO A 393 14.13 2.80 -12.18
N LEU A 394 14.95 1.77 -11.97
CA LEU A 394 15.91 1.63 -10.88
C LEU A 394 17.13 2.54 -11.03
N SER A 395 17.38 3.05 -12.23
CA SER A 395 18.58 3.84 -12.57
C SER A 395 18.47 5.34 -12.25
N SER A 396 17.29 5.82 -11.82
CA SER A 396 17.09 7.23 -11.45
C SER A 396 16.87 7.36 -9.94
N PRO A 397 17.61 8.26 -9.26
CA PRO A 397 17.30 8.59 -7.88
C PRO A 397 15.92 9.26 -7.81
N LYS A 398 15.22 9.04 -6.70
CA LYS A 398 13.85 9.53 -6.48
C LYS A 398 13.78 10.36 -5.22
N LEU A 399 13.10 11.49 -5.30
CA LEU A 399 12.88 12.38 -4.18
C LEU A 399 11.43 12.28 -3.75
N SER A 400 11.20 11.86 -2.51
CA SER A 400 9.89 11.86 -1.86
C SER A 400 9.81 13.04 -0.91
N LEU A 401 8.83 13.92 -1.11
CA LEU A 401 8.55 15.07 -0.25
C LEU A 401 7.20 14.86 0.45
N ILE A 402 7.21 14.95 1.76
CA ILE A 402 6.03 14.84 2.63
C ILE A 402 5.83 16.19 3.30
N LEU A 403 4.66 16.78 3.08
CA LEU A 403 4.24 18.02 3.73
C LEU A 403 3.04 17.70 4.61
N GLN A 404 3.13 18.06 5.89
CA GLN A 404 2.07 17.87 6.88
C GLN A 404 1.78 19.20 7.55
N GLN A 405 0.51 19.61 7.53
CA GLN A 405 0.06 20.87 8.12
C GLN A 405 -1.22 20.63 8.92
N GLN A 406 -1.25 21.11 10.17
CA GLN A 406 -2.49 21.17 10.95
C GLN A 406 -3.40 22.27 10.40
N ILE A 407 -4.68 21.93 10.23
CA ILE A 407 -5.74 22.89 9.89
C ILE A 407 -6.37 23.39 11.19
N ALA A 408 -7.01 22.49 11.92
CA ALA A 408 -7.82 22.82 13.09
C ALA A 408 -7.92 21.61 14.03
N GLY A 409 -7.61 21.81 15.30
CA GLY A 409 -7.59 20.81 16.35
C GLY A 409 -6.91 19.50 15.91
N PRO A 410 -7.61 18.36 15.95
CA PRO A 410 -7.08 17.05 15.55
C PRO A 410 -6.94 16.85 14.03
N ILE A 411 -7.36 17.81 13.20
CA ILE A 411 -7.41 17.69 11.75
C ILE A 411 -6.09 18.18 11.15
N MET A 412 -5.49 17.32 10.34
CA MET A 412 -4.24 17.57 9.65
C MET A 412 -4.34 17.14 8.19
N VAL A 413 -3.82 17.98 7.30
CA VAL A 413 -3.65 17.66 5.89
C VAL A 413 -2.22 17.24 5.65
N ARG A 414 -2.07 16.19 4.85
CA ARG A 414 -0.80 15.64 4.45
C ARG A 414 -0.76 15.42 2.95
N VAL A 415 0.29 15.92 2.31
CA VAL A 415 0.56 15.74 0.89
C VAL A 415 1.88 15.01 0.74
N ASP A 416 1.82 13.82 0.15
CA ASP A 416 2.99 13.01 -0.18
C ASP A 416 3.21 13.08 -1.70
N SER A 417 4.39 13.52 -2.11
CA SER A 417 4.76 13.67 -3.51
C SER A 417 6.06 12.94 -3.81
N LYS A 418 6.11 12.27 -4.96
CA LYS A 418 7.27 11.50 -5.41
C LYS A 418 7.72 12.04 -6.75
N PHE A 419 8.99 12.43 -6.83
CA PHE A 419 9.63 12.94 -8.03
C PHE A 419 10.74 11.99 -8.46
N SER A 420 10.79 11.64 -9.73
CA SER A 420 11.97 11.00 -10.31
C SER A 420 12.88 12.07 -10.92
N LEU A 421 14.15 12.04 -10.55
CA LEU A 421 15.15 12.99 -11.06
C LEU A 421 15.75 12.57 -12.41
N GLY A 422 15.44 11.35 -12.86
CA GLY A 422 15.88 10.84 -14.15
C GLY A 422 15.06 11.40 -15.32
N SER A 423 15.72 11.63 -16.45
CA SER A 423 15.00 11.79 -17.72
C SER A 423 14.45 10.43 -18.14
N SER A 424 13.14 10.35 -18.36
CA SER A 424 12.47 9.22 -19.04
C SER A 424 12.27 9.57 -20.50
N SER A 425 12.14 8.54 -21.35
CA SER A 425 11.81 8.66 -22.77
C SER A 425 10.71 9.71 -23.01
N GLY A 426 11.10 10.86 -23.56
CA GLY A 426 10.21 11.96 -23.96
C GLY A 426 10.10 13.17 -23.02
N LYS A 427 10.55 13.10 -21.76
CA LYS A 427 10.54 14.25 -20.83
C LYS A 427 11.92 14.49 -20.22
N ARG A 428 12.55 15.60 -20.61
CA ARG A 428 13.83 16.06 -20.06
C ARG A 428 13.55 16.77 -18.72
N GLY A 429 14.07 16.22 -17.61
CA GLY A 429 14.00 16.86 -16.29
C GLY A 429 13.19 16.08 -15.23
N PRO A 430 13.12 16.63 -14.00
CA PRO A 430 12.39 16.00 -12.90
C PRO A 430 10.90 15.95 -13.23
N HIS A 431 10.26 14.81 -13.00
CA HIS A 431 8.82 14.64 -13.19
C HIS A 431 8.16 14.01 -11.97
N VAL A 432 6.91 14.39 -11.73
CA VAL A 432 6.08 13.83 -10.65
C VAL A 432 5.69 12.40 -11.04
N GLU A 433 6.14 11.43 -10.27
CA GLU A 433 5.76 10.03 -10.42
C GLU A 433 4.44 9.73 -9.73
N ASP A 434 4.25 10.16 -8.48
CA ASP A 434 3.04 9.89 -7.70
C ASP A 434 2.75 11.08 -6.78
N LEU A 435 1.47 11.36 -6.54
CA LEU A 435 0.99 12.41 -5.66
C LEU A 435 -0.19 11.86 -4.88
N ILE A 436 -0.18 12.04 -3.57
CA ILE A 436 -1.23 11.51 -2.70
C ILE A 436 -1.58 12.57 -1.68
N CYS A 437 -2.86 12.92 -1.67
CA CYS A 437 -3.41 13.85 -0.70
C CYS A 437 -4.14 13.04 0.36
N SER A 438 -3.92 13.38 1.62
CA SER A 438 -4.60 12.75 2.75
C SER A 438 -5.07 13.77 3.77
N LEU A 439 -6.25 13.50 4.31
CA LEU A 439 -6.85 14.22 5.42
C LEU A 439 -6.90 13.26 6.61
N SER A 440 -6.22 13.60 7.69
CA SER A 440 -6.18 12.76 8.89
C SER A 440 -6.86 13.44 10.07
N TYR A 441 -7.61 12.66 10.84
CA TYR A 441 -8.22 13.04 12.11
C TYR A 441 -7.60 12.20 13.22
N SER A 442 -6.84 12.83 14.12
CA SER A 442 -6.15 12.14 15.20
C SER A 442 -7.06 11.92 16.41
N LEU A 443 -7.15 10.67 16.86
CA LEU A 443 -8.00 10.25 17.97
C LEU A 443 -7.19 10.23 19.27
N ARG A 444 -7.39 11.25 20.12
CA ARG A 444 -6.71 11.37 21.44
C ARG A 444 -6.84 10.11 22.30
N LEU A 445 -8.02 9.47 22.29
CA LEU A 445 -8.29 8.27 23.08
C LEU A 445 -7.41 7.07 22.70
N LEU A 446 -7.02 6.98 21.42
CA LEU A 446 -6.21 5.89 20.90
C LEU A 446 -4.72 6.21 20.87
N ARG A 447 -4.30 7.29 21.57
CA ARG A 447 -2.93 7.79 21.73
C ARG A 447 -2.19 8.19 20.43
N SER A 448 -2.09 7.27 19.48
CA SER A 448 -1.51 7.45 18.13
C SER A 448 -2.48 7.00 17.01
N GLY A 449 -3.69 6.55 17.37
CA GLY A 449 -4.71 6.16 16.40
C GLY A 449 -5.23 7.35 15.61
N LYS A 450 -5.36 7.20 14.29
CA LYS A 450 -5.89 8.25 13.40
C LYS A 450 -6.77 7.67 12.30
N VAL A 451 -7.80 8.42 11.93
CA VAL A 451 -8.62 8.14 10.74
C VAL A 451 -8.02 8.91 9.58
N VAL A 452 -7.67 8.23 8.49
CA VAL A 452 -7.01 8.82 7.32
C VAL A 452 -7.90 8.61 6.11
N ALA A 453 -8.37 9.69 5.50
CA ALA A 453 -8.96 9.67 4.18
C ALA A 453 -7.88 10.07 3.17
N TRP A 454 -7.54 9.19 2.23
CA TRP A 454 -6.52 9.45 1.23
C TRP A 454 -7.05 9.32 -0.20
N TYR A 455 -6.45 10.04 -1.12
CA TYR A 455 -6.74 10.00 -2.56
C TYR A 455 -5.45 10.12 -3.38
N SER A 456 -5.28 9.21 -4.34
CA SER A 456 -4.21 9.21 -5.34
C SER A 456 -4.81 9.52 -6.71
N PRO A 457 -4.55 10.71 -7.29
CA PRO A 457 -4.99 11.05 -8.65
C PRO A 457 -4.42 10.11 -9.71
N LYS A 458 -3.19 9.62 -9.53
CA LYS A 458 -2.54 8.69 -10.46
C LYS A 458 -3.27 7.36 -10.55
N ARG A 459 -3.63 6.79 -9.40
CA ARG A 459 -4.33 5.51 -9.31
C ARG A 459 -5.83 5.68 -9.56
N LYS A 460 -6.35 6.91 -9.45
CA LYS A 460 -7.78 7.23 -9.38
C LYS A 460 -8.44 6.44 -8.26
N GLU A 461 -7.78 6.40 -7.11
CA GLU A 461 -8.20 5.61 -5.95
C GLU A 461 -8.19 6.45 -4.70
N GLY A 462 -9.13 6.17 -3.80
CA GLY A 462 -9.10 6.70 -2.46
C GLY A 462 -9.90 5.83 -1.50
N MET A 463 -9.57 5.89 -0.23
CA MET A 463 -10.39 5.30 0.82
C MET A 463 -10.17 5.98 2.15
N VAL A 464 -11.07 5.69 3.08
CA VAL A 464 -10.93 6.03 4.50
C VAL A 464 -10.44 4.81 5.25
N GLU A 465 -9.36 4.96 6.01
CA GLU A 465 -8.73 3.91 6.84
C GLU A 465 -8.60 4.35 8.30
N LEU A 466 -8.66 3.38 9.21
CA LEU A 466 -8.22 3.57 10.57
C LEU A 466 -6.80 3.03 10.70
N ARG A 467 -5.89 3.89 11.14
CA ARG A 467 -4.49 3.54 11.37
C ARG A 467 -4.23 3.53 12.85
N LEU A 468 -4.03 2.33 13.38
CA LEU A 468 -3.70 2.07 14.78
C LEU A 468 -2.29 1.55 14.84
N PHE A 469 -1.53 1.96 15.85
CA PHE A 469 -0.21 1.40 16.14
C PHE A 469 0.68 1.34 14.89
N GLU A 470 0.62 2.39 14.05
CA GLU A 470 1.72 2.68 13.13
C GLU A 470 2.90 2.95 14.05
N PHE A 471 3.62 1.91 14.47
CA PHE A 471 4.88 1.97 15.19
C PHE A 471 6.02 1.78 14.21
#